data_AF-A0A2X3JLZ8-F1
#
_entry.id   AF-A0A2X3JLZ8-F1
#
_cell.length_a   1.000
_cell.length_b   1.000
_cell.length_c   1.000
_cell.angle_alpha   90.00
_cell.angle_beta   90.00
_cell.angle_gamma   90.00
#
_symmetry.space_group_name_H-M   'P 1'
#
loop_
_entity.id
_entity.type
_entity.pdbx_description
1 polymer ?
#
loop_
_entity_poly.entity_id
_entity_poly.type
_entity_poly.pdbx_seq_one_letter_code
_entity_poly.pdbx_strand_id
1 'polypeptide(L)'
;MIVAVVVVVSSLIGGLINAFILDLPINTALAMASGFGWYSLSGILLTESFGPVIGSAAFFNDLARELIAIMLIPGLIRRSRSTALGLCGATSMDFTLPVLQRTGGLDMVPAAIVHGFILSLLVPILIAFFSA
;
A
#
# COMPACT_ATOMS: atom_id res chain seq x y z
N MET A 1 7.16 -6.33 11.80
CA MET A 1 6.54 -5.12 12.41
C MET A 1 7.21 -3.82 11.96
N ILE A 2 8.53 -3.65 12.12
CA ILE A 2 9.24 -2.41 11.71
C ILE A 2 8.93 -2.01 10.25
N VAL A 3 8.94 -2.98 9.32
CA VAL A 3 8.63 -2.73 7.90
C VAL A 3 7.24 -2.11 7.71
N ALA A 4 6.22 -2.57 8.45
CA ALA A 4 4.87 -2.00 8.36
C ALA A 4 4.85 -0.53 8.79
N VAL A 5 5.48 -0.21 9.91
CA VAL A 5 5.57 1.16 10.42
C VAL A 5 6.31 2.07 9.43
N VAL A 6 7.43 1.60 8.88
CA VAL A 6 8.19 2.35 7.87
C VAL A 6 7.35 2.59 6.62
N VAL A 7 6.61 1.59 6.13
CA VAL A 7 5.71 1.74 4.98
C VAL A 7 4.63 2.77 5.27
N VAL A 8 3.94 2.69 6.41
CA VAL A 8 2.90 3.67 6.78
C VAL A 8 3.47 5.09 6.81
N VAL A 9 4.55 5.31 7.55
CA VAL A 9 5.14 6.65 7.70
C VAL A 9 5.64 7.19 6.37
N SER A 10 6.38 6.37 5.59
CA SER A 10 6.90 6.79 4.29
C SER A 10 5.80 7.07 3.27
N SER A 11 4.72 6.28 3.24
CA SER A 11 3.56 6.52 2.39
C SER A 11 2.83 7.81 2.76
N LEU A 12 2.63 8.09 4.05
CA LEU A 12 1.98 9.34 4.49
C LEU A 12 2.83 10.57 4.16
N ILE A 13 4.16 10.49 4.33
CA ILE A 13 5.07 11.55 3.89
C ILE A 13 4.99 11.73 2.38
N GLY A 14 4.97 10.64 1.60
CA GLY A 14 4.78 10.69 0.15
C GLY A 14 3.45 11.34 -0.25
N GLY A 15 2.35 11.01 0.45
CA GLY A 15 1.05 11.64 0.28
C GLY A 15 1.09 13.14 0.56
N LEU A 16 1.73 13.56 1.65
CA LEU A 16 1.91 14.96 1.99
C LEU A 16 2.71 15.72 0.93
N ILE A 17 3.80 15.14 0.43
CA ILE A 17 4.59 15.72 -0.67
C ILE A 17 3.74 15.85 -1.93
N ASN A 18 2.99 14.81 -2.29
CA ASN A 18 2.11 14.82 -3.45
C ASN A 18 0.97 15.82 -3.32
N ALA A 19 0.49 16.12 -2.11
CA ALA A 19 -0.49 17.17 -1.87
C ALA A 19 0.01 18.52 -2.40
N PHE A 20 1.27 18.87 -2.09
CA PHE A 20 1.87 20.12 -2.55
C PHE A 20 2.21 20.13 -4.04
N ILE A 21 2.61 18.99 -4.60
CA ILE A 21 2.97 18.89 -6.03
C ILE A 21 1.73 18.95 -6.93
N LEU A 22 0.65 18.29 -6.52
CA LEU A 22 -0.57 18.15 -7.31
C LEU A 22 -1.64 19.20 -6.95
N ASP A 23 -1.32 20.11 -6.03
CA ASP A 23 -2.23 21.12 -5.48
C ASP A 23 -3.55 20.50 -4.97
N LEU A 24 -3.41 19.35 -4.28
CA LEU A 24 -4.53 18.63 -3.69
C LEU A 24 -4.71 19.00 -2.22
N PRO A 25 -5.95 18.99 -1.70
CA PRO A 25 -6.16 19.07 -0.26
C PRO A 25 -5.36 17.97 0.45
N ILE A 26 -4.67 18.34 1.53
CA ILE A 26 -3.81 17.42 2.29
C ILE A 26 -4.59 16.18 2.73
N ASN A 27 -5.83 16.36 3.16
CA ASN A 27 -6.75 15.28 3.55
C ASN A 27 -6.96 14.27 2.41
N THR A 28 -7.25 14.75 1.20
CA THR A 28 -7.43 13.90 0.02
C THR A 28 -6.15 13.12 -0.31
N ALA A 29 -4.99 13.79 -0.31
CA ALA A 29 -3.73 13.15 -0.63
C ALA A 29 -3.30 12.11 0.42
N LEU A 30 -3.51 12.38 1.70
CA LEU A 30 -3.23 11.43 2.79
C LEU A 30 -4.22 10.25 2.78
N ALA A 31 -5.49 10.49 2.46
CA ALA A 31 -6.48 9.43 2.29
C ALA A 31 -6.09 8.50 1.12
N MET A 32 -5.66 9.07 -0.02
CA MET A 32 -5.15 8.30 -1.16
C MET A 32 -3.89 7.47 -0.79
N ALA A 33 -2.95 8.05 -0.03
CA ALA A 33 -1.74 7.35 0.38
C ALA A 33 -1.98 6.21 1.39
N SER A 34 -3.14 6.21 2.06
CA SER A 34 -3.53 5.24 3.08
C SER A 34 -4.11 3.95 2.52
N GLY A 35 -4.25 3.81 1.19
CA GLY A 35 -4.73 2.58 0.55
C GLY A 35 -3.77 1.39 0.69
N PHE A 36 -2.47 1.66 0.85
CA PHE A 36 -1.40 0.66 1.02
C PHE A 36 -1.45 -0.52 0.05
N GLY A 37 -1.99 -0.35 -1.16
CA GLY A 37 -2.09 -1.41 -2.17
C GLY A 37 -3.43 -2.15 -2.20
N TRP A 38 -4.36 -1.87 -1.28
CA TRP A 38 -5.70 -2.47 -1.29
C TRP A 38 -6.64 -1.72 -2.24
N TYR A 39 -6.38 -1.88 -3.54
CA TYR A 39 -7.03 -1.11 -4.60
C TYR A 39 -8.57 -1.19 -4.59
N SER A 40 -9.15 -2.34 -4.23
CA SER A 40 -10.60 -2.54 -4.24
C SER A 40 -11.30 -1.77 -3.12
N LEU A 41 -10.73 -1.79 -1.91
CA LEU A 41 -11.28 -1.06 -0.77
C LEU A 41 -10.99 0.44 -0.88
N SER A 42 -9.75 0.81 -1.19
CA SER A 42 -9.35 2.21 -1.31
C SER A 42 -10.14 2.94 -2.40
N GLY A 43 -10.33 2.31 -3.55
CA GLY A 43 -11.11 2.87 -4.66
C GLY A 43 -12.56 3.16 -4.29
N ILE A 44 -13.24 2.24 -3.57
CA ILE A 44 -14.64 2.41 -3.15
C ILE A 44 -14.76 3.53 -2.11
N LEU A 45 -13.99 3.46 -1.02
CA LEU A 45 -14.09 4.42 0.09
C LEU A 45 -13.75 5.85 -0.35
N LEU A 46 -12.76 6.01 -1.24
CA LEU A 46 -12.38 7.32 -1.77
C LEU A 46 -13.37 7.83 -2.83
N THR A 47 -14.04 6.93 -3.56
CA THR A 47 -15.14 7.32 -4.45
C THR A 47 -16.30 7.90 -3.63
N GLU A 48 -16.67 7.26 -2.53
CA GLU A 48 -17.75 7.73 -1.65
C GLU A 48 -17.43 9.07 -0.99
N SER A 49 -16.16 9.28 -0.61
CA SER A 49 -15.75 10.48 0.14
C SER A 49 -15.35 11.68 -0.73
N PHE A 50 -14.67 11.43 -1.86
CA PHE A 50 -14.05 12.47 -2.69
C PHE A 50 -14.51 12.43 -4.16
N GLY A 51 -15.45 11.55 -4.49
CA GLY A 51 -16.01 11.41 -5.83
C GLY A 51 -15.23 10.43 -6.73
N PRO A 52 -15.82 10.07 -7.89
CA PRO A 52 -15.34 8.97 -8.73
C PRO A 52 -13.97 9.22 -9.39
N VAL A 53 -13.58 10.49 -9.58
CA VAL A 53 -12.26 10.82 -10.16
C VAL A 53 -11.14 10.43 -9.21
N ILE A 54 -11.23 10.84 -7.94
CA ILE A 54 -10.23 10.52 -6.92
C ILE A 54 -10.23 9.02 -6.60
N GLY A 55 -11.42 8.42 -6.47
CA GLY A 55 -11.52 6.99 -6.22
C GLY A 55 -10.94 6.13 -7.33
N SER A 56 -11.18 6.49 -8.61
CA SER A 56 -10.57 5.79 -9.74
C SER A 56 -9.05 5.97 -9.77
N ALA A 57 -8.55 7.18 -9.48
CA ALA A 57 -7.12 7.45 -9.41
C ALA A 57 -6.43 6.62 -8.31
N ALA A 58 -7.05 6.51 -7.13
CA ALA A 58 -6.54 5.69 -6.04
C ALA A 58 -6.54 4.19 -6.38
N PHE A 59 -7.63 3.69 -6.99
CA PHE A 59 -7.70 2.32 -7.49
C PHE A 59 -6.56 2.00 -8.45
N PHE A 60 -6.37 2.84 -9.48
CA PHE A 60 -5.31 2.62 -10.46
C PHE A 60 -3.92 2.78 -9.86
N ASN A 61 -3.72 3.69 -8.91
CA ASN A 61 -2.46 3.86 -8.21
C ASN A 61 -2.09 2.61 -7.41
N ASP A 62 -3.00 2.08 -6.60
CA ASP A 62 -2.78 0.88 -5.80
C ASP A 62 -2.61 -0.37 -6.68
N LEU A 63 -3.40 -0.48 -7.75
CA LEU A 63 -3.28 -1.57 -8.72
C LEU A 63 -1.93 -1.53 -9.44
N ALA A 64 -1.53 -0.35 -9.95
CA ALA A 64 -0.24 -0.18 -10.62
C ALA A 64 0.92 -0.52 -9.67
N ARG A 65 0.84 -0.07 -8.41
CA ARG A 65 1.82 -0.43 -7.38
C ARG A 65 1.90 -1.94 -7.17
N GLU A 66 0.78 -2.64 -7.09
CA GLU A 66 0.76 -4.11 -6.94
C GLU A 66 1.44 -4.81 -8.13
N LEU A 67 1.09 -4.44 -9.36
CA LEU A 67 1.68 -5.02 -10.57
C LEU A 67 3.19 -4.76 -10.64
N ILE A 68 3.63 -3.54 -10.32
CA ILE A 68 5.05 -3.19 -10.25
C ILE A 68 5.75 -3.99 -9.14
N ALA A 69 5.12 -4.15 -7.98
CA ALA A 69 5.66 -4.94 -6.88
C ALA A 69 5.92 -6.39 -7.31
N ILE A 70 4.94 -7.04 -7.94
CA ILE A 70 5.07 -8.42 -8.44
C ILE A 70 6.29 -8.57 -9.36
N MET A 71 6.50 -7.61 -10.27
CA MET A 71 7.65 -7.62 -11.19
C MET A 71 9.00 -7.39 -10.47
N LEU A 72 9.03 -6.55 -9.42
CA LEU A 72 10.26 -6.16 -8.73
C LEU A 72 10.69 -7.10 -7.60
N ILE A 73 9.77 -7.85 -7.00
CA ILE A 73 10.05 -8.78 -5.88
C ILE A 73 11.24 -9.72 -6.16
N PRO A 74 11.34 -10.43 -7.31
CA PRO A 74 12.42 -11.38 -7.56
C PRO A 74 13.81 -10.72 -7.55
N GLY A 75 13.90 -9.48 -8.02
CA GLY A 75 15.14 -8.70 -8.01
C GLY A 75 15.47 -8.17 -6.62
N LEU A 76 14.48 -7.64 -5.91
CA LEU A 76 14.67 -7.01 -4.62
C LEU A 76 15.01 -7.99 -3.50
N ILE A 77 14.47 -9.21 -3.52
CA ILE A 77 14.76 -10.23 -2.50
C ILE A 77 16.24 -10.60 -2.44
N ARG A 78 16.94 -10.58 -3.58
CA ARG A 78 18.39 -10.84 -3.63
C ARG A 78 19.20 -9.78 -2.89
N ARG A 79 18.67 -8.56 -2.76
CA ARG A 79 19.33 -7.44 -2.08
C ARG A 79 18.84 -7.25 -0.66
N SER A 80 17.52 -7.22 -0.46
CA SER A 80 16.89 -7.00 0.83
C SER A 80 15.47 -7.56 0.86
N ARG A 81 15.28 -8.62 1.66
CA ARG A 81 13.96 -9.22 1.94
C ARG A 81 12.98 -8.21 2.52
N SER A 82 13.45 -7.33 3.41
CA SER A 82 12.62 -6.29 4.04
C SER A 82 12.13 -5.25 3.05
N THR A 83 12.94 -4.90 2.04
CA THR A 83 12.56 -3.95 0.99
C THR A 83 11.50 -4.55 0.08
N ALA A 84 11.70 -5.81 -0.34
CA ALA A 84 10.72 -6.52 -1.15
C ALA A 84 9.38 -6.65 -0.41
N LEU A 85 9.42 -6.99 0.89
CA LEU A 85 8.22 -7.07 1.71
C LEU A 85 7.50 -5.73 1.83
N GLY A 86 8.23 -4.64 2.11
CA GLY A 86 7.64 -3.31 2.25
C GLY A 86 7.00 -2.79 0.96
N LEU A 87 7.59 -3.13 -0.19
CA LEU A 87 7.04 -2.74 -1.50
C LEU A 87 5.64 -3.30 -1.72
N CYS A 88 5.39 -4.55 -1.29
CA CYS A 88 4.10 -5.21 -1.42
C CYS A 88 2.98 -4.51 -0.65
N GLY A 89 3.25 -3.97 0.54
CA GLY A 89 2.22 -3.37 1.36
C GLY A 89 1.16 -4.37 1.82
N ALA A 90 -0.12 -3.96 1.79
CA ALA A 90 -1.24 -4.80 2.23
C ALA A 90 -1.32 -6.13 1.46
N THR A 91 -0.91 -6.13 0.19
CA THR A 91 -1.03 -7.29 -0.71
C THR A 91 0.01 -8.37 -0.44
N SER A 92 0.87 -8.18 0.58
CA SER A 92 1.86 -9.17 1.02
C SER A 92 1.23 -10.43 1.61
N MET A 93 -0.03 -10.37 2.05
CA MET A 93 -0.73 -11.52 2.63
C MET A 93 -1.53 -12.34 1.60
N ASP A 94 -1.75 -11.83 0.38
CA ASP A 94 -2.58 -12.47 -0.65
C ASP A 94 -1.91 -12.49 -2.04
N PHE A 95 -2.02 -11.44 -2.85
CA PHE A 95 -1.63 -11.43 -4.26
C PHE A 95 -0.12 -11.57 -4.46
N THR A 96 0.67 -10.91 -3.61
CA THR A 96 2.13 -10.97 -3.71
C THR A 96 2.73 -12.10 -2.87
N LEU A 97 1.93 -12.77 -2.03
CA LEU A 97 2.40 -13.85 -1.16
C LEU A 97 3.01 -15.03 -1.92
N PRO A 98 2.40 -15.58 -2.99
CA PRO A 98 3.00 -16.67 -3.76
C PRO A 98 4.35 -16.29 -4.37
N VAL A 99 4.51 -15.02 -4.78
CA VAL A 99 5.76 -14.53 -5.38
C VAL A 99 6.83 -14.43 -4.30
N LEU A 100 6.52 -13.82 -3.14
CA LEU A 100 7.41 -13.75 -1.98
C LEU A 100 7.84 -15.13 -1.51
N GLN A 101 6.90 -16.08 -1.43
CA GLN A 101 7.16 -17.46 -1.02
C GLN A 101 8.11 -18.17 -1.99
N ARG A 102 7.86 -18.06 -3.30
CA ARG A 102 8.69 -18.70 -4.33
C ARG A 102 10.11 -18.14 -4.40
N THR A 103 10.27 -16.85 -4.14
CA THR A 103 11.55 -16.14 -4.35
C THR A 103 12.39 -15.98 -3.09
N GLY A 104 11.77 -15.80 -1.91
CA GLY A 104 12.51 -15.63 -0.65
C GLY A 104 12.24 -16.70 0.41
N GLY A 105 11.51 -17.76 0.06
CA GLY A 105 11.35 -18.97 0.85
C GLY A 105 10.20 -18.94 1.84
N LEU A 106 9.95 -20.09 2.47
CA LEU A 106 8.85 -20.30 3.42
C LEU A 106 9.00 -19.43 4.69
N ASP A 107 10.23 -19.12 5.08
CA ASP A 107 10.50 -18.34 6.30
C ASP A 107 9.97 -16.90 6.22
N MET A 108 9.72 -16.37 5.01
CA MET A 108 9.16 -15.02 4.85
C MET A 108 7.64 -14.98 4.95
N VAL A 109 6.96 -16.12 4.84
CA VAL A 109 5.48 -16.20 4.81
C VAL A 109 4.86 -15.61 6.08
N PRO A 110 5.30 -15.95 7.31
CA PRO A 110 4.71 -15.37 8.51
C PRO A 110 4.89 -13.85 8.58
N ALA A 111 6.06 -13.35 8.18
CA ALA A 111 6.34 -11.92 8.15
C ALA A 111 5.48 -11.18 7.11
N ALA A 112 5.25 -11.80 5.95
CA ALA A 112 4.40 -11.28 4.89
C ALA A 112 2.93 -11.20 5.29
N ILE A 113 2.42 -12.23 5.96
CA ILE A 113 1.05 -12.23 6.47
C ILE A 113 0.86 -11.16 7.54
N VAL A 114 1.76 -11.07 8.53
CA VAL A 114 1.65 -10.06 9.60
C VAL A 114 1.78 -8.64 9.04
N HIS A 115 2.68 -8.41 8.08
CA HIS A 115 2.82 -7.10 7.44
C HIS A 115 1.54 -6.69 6.71
N GLY A 116 1.00 -7.59 5.88
CA GLY A 116 -0.20 -7.33 5.08
C GLY A 116 -1.40 -7.11 5.99
N PHE A 117 -1.59 -7.97 6.98
CA PHE A 117 -2.68 -7.85 7.95
C PHE A 117 -2.68 -6.51 8.70
N ILE A 118 -1.52 -6.07 9.20
CA ILE A 118 -1.41 -4.78 9.90
C ILE A 118 -1.80 -3.63 8.96
N LEU A 119 -1.29 -3.62 7.73
CA LEU A 119 -1.61 -2.57 6.77
C LEU A 119 -3.09 -2.60 6.40
N SER A 120 -3.66 -3.77 6.11
CA SER A 120 -5.08 -3.94 5.80
C SER A 120 -6.00 -3.46 6.92
N LEU A 121 -5.64 -3.66 8.19
CA LEU A 121 -6.39 -3.08 9.32
C LEU A 121 -6.31 -1.56 9.36
N LEU A 122 -5.16 -0.98 9.00
CA LEU A 122 -4.94 0.45 9.01
C LEU A 122 -5.63 1.16 7.83
N VAL A 123 -5.80 0.52 6.67
CA VAL A 123 -6.42 1.12 5.47
C VAL A 123 -7.77 1.80 5.79
N PRO A 124 -8.81 1.09 6.26
CA PRO A 124 -10.12 1.71 6.49
C PRO A 124 -10.07 2.76 7.60
N ILE A 125 -9.26 2.55 8.64
CA ILE A 125 -9.13 3.48 9.77
C ILE A 125 -8.52 4.81 9.31
N LEU A 126 -7.42 4.76 8.57
CA LEU A 126 -6.73 5.95 8.09
C LEU A 126 -7.50 6.66 6.99
N ILE A 127 -8.11 5.92 6.04
CA ILE A 127 -8.96 6.54 5.02
C ILE A 127 -10.11 7.27 5.70
N ALA A 128 -10.84 6.63 6.62
CA ALA A 128 -11.93 7.26 7.35
C ALA A 128 -11.47 8.48 8.17
N PHE A 129 -10.28 8.42 8.78
CA PHE A 129 -9.73 9.53 9.56
C PHE A 129 -9.39 10.75 8.69
N PHE A 130 -8.87 10.54 7.48
CA PHE A 130 -8.53 11.63 6.56
C PHE A 130 -9.71 12.05 5.66
N SER A 131 -10.75 11.25 5.54
CA SER A 131 -11.96 11.56 4.78
C SER A 131 -13.08 12.20 5.63
N ALA A 132 -12.90 12.27 6.95
CA ALA A 132 -13.77 13.01 7.87
C ALA A 132 -13.55 14.53 7.77
#